data_AF-A0A382E192-F1
#
_entry.id   AF-A0A382E192-F1
#
_cell.length_a   1.000
_cell.length_b   1.000
_cell.length_c   1.000
_cell.angle_alpha   90.00
_cell.angle_beta   90.00
_cell.angle_gamma   90.00
#
_symmetry.space_group_name_H-M   'P 1'
#
loop_
_entity.id
_entity.type
_entity.pdbx_description
1 polymer ?
#
loop_
_entity_poly.entity_id
_entity_poly.type
_entity_poly.pdbx_seq_one_letter_code
_entity_poly.pdbx_strand_id
1 'polypeptide(L)'
;MVAKIPIRTVYTGAAATGLAEFQAGEFLDYPVGGTGQTTLGTANQILATNAGATAIVWADPTTGDITGVTAGNGISGGGTSGTVAVAIDTSVTADLSTAQTFTNKTLTSPTISGGTVSVTQVDITAQGDLGLQDTTGGQYVALQAPGTVSTSWTATLPGAVGSSGQALRTSDGSGTLEWFTPETGDITEVVAGTGLSGGGTSAVVTVGIDSTVTTLTGSQTLTNKTLTAATLTGATGADTIAATQIDITSQGDLRLQDTTGGQYVAFQAPGTVTTSWTVTMPGAVGSSGQALRTSDASGTLEWFTPEVGDITGVTAGAGLTGGGTSGTVTLDVVGGTGIT
;
A
#
# COMPACT_ATOMS: atom_id res chain seq x y z
N MET A 1 66.70 40.25 81.95
CA MET A 1 68.16 40.52 81.99
C MET A 1 68.33 42.02 81.80
N VAL A 2 68.95 42.74 82.74
CA VAL A 2 69.14 44.20 82.59
C VAL A 2 70.14 44.41 81.45
N ALA A 3 69.73 45.07 80.37
CA ALA A 3 70.61 45.36 79.24
C ALA A 3 71.71 46.32 79.71
N LYS A 4 72.94 45.82 79.82
CA LYS A 4 74.11 46.65 80.14
C LYS A 4 74.54 47.36 78.87
N ILE A 5 74.74 48.68 78.94
CA ILE A 5 75.26 49.47 77.83
C ILE A 5 76.75 49.12 77.68
N PRO A 6 77.22 48.70 76.50
CA PRO A 6 78.64 48.52 76.27
C PRO A 6 79.39 49.84 76.50
N ILE A 7 80.52 49.78 77.20
CA ILE A 7 81.42 50.92 77.42
C ILE A 7 82.74 50.64 76.68
N ARG A 8 83.28 51.65 76.00
CA ARG A 8 84.60 51.56 75.36
C ARG A 8 85.66 52.17 76.26
N THR A 9 86.88 51.66 76.19
CA THR A 9 88.05 52.34 76.73
C THR A 9 88.42 53.52 75.85
N VAL A 10 88.63 54.68 76.45
CA VAL A 10 89.16 55.88 75.78
C VAL A 10 90.68 55.82 75.86
N TYR A 11 91.37 55.84 74.73
CA TYR A 11 92.83 55.83 74.67
C TYR A 11 93.38 57.21 74.33
N THR A 12 94.51 57.55 74.94
CA THR A 12 95.35 58.68 74.50
C THR A 12 96.70 58.09 74.08
N GLY A 13 96.94 57.98 72.77
CA GLY A 13 98.03 57.15 72.24
C GLY A 13 97.78 55.66 72.50
N ALA A 14 98.75 54.96 73.10
CA ALA A 14 98.62 53.54 73.46
C ALA A 14 98.09 53.30 74.89
N ALA A 15 97.90 54.36 75.68
CA ALA A 15 97.47 54.25 77.08
C ALA A 15 95.95 54.38 77.21
N ALA A 16 95.32 53.44 77.91
CA ALA A 16 93.91 53.55 78.30
C ALA A 16 93.77 54.64 79.39
N THR A 17 92.97 55.66 79.11
CA THR A 17 92.82 56.87 79.92
C THR A 17 91.43 57.07 80.50
N GLY A 18 90.45 56.25 80.13
CA GLY A 18 89.09 56.32 80.70
C GLY A 18 88.13 55.32 80.08
N LEU A 19 86.86 55.41 80.47
CA LEU A 19 85.74 54.65 79.92
C LEU A 19 84.70 55.63 79.39
N ALA A 20 84.09 55.35 78.23
CA ALA A 20 83.02 56.15 77.64
C ALA A 20 81.94 55.27 77.03
N GLU A 21 80.73 55.80 76.93
CA GLU A 21 79.64 55.16 76.20
C GLU A 21 79.89 55.25 74.69
N PHE A 22 79.58 54.17 73.96
CA PHE A 22 79.62 54.15 72.50
C PHE A 22 78.80 55.30 71.90
N GLN A 23 79.37 55.98 70.91
CA GLN A 23 78.75 57.11 70.22
C GLN A 23 78.05 56.65 68.93
N ALA A 24 77.18 57.50 68.37
CA ALA A 24 76.52 57.22 67.11
C ALA A 24 77.54 56.99 65.97
N GLY A 25 77.44 55.84 65.30
CA GLY A 25 78.39 55.42 64.25
C GLY A 25 79.49 54.48 64.73
N GLU A 26 79.70 54.34 66.04
CA GLU A 26 80.55 53.30 66.61
C GLU A 26 79.75 51.99 66.76
N PHE A 27 80.38 50.85 66.51
CA PHE A 27 79.74 49.53 66.66
C PHE A 27 80.63 48.57 67.44
N LEU A 28 79.99 47.62 68.12
CA LEU A 28 80.65 46.51 68.78
C LEU A 28 80.73 45.36 67.77
N ASP A 29 81.95 45.02 67.35
CA ASP A 29 82.16 44.03 66.30
C ASP A 29 81.68 42.63 66.74
N TYR A 30 81.26 41.80 65.79
CA TYR A 30 80.70 40.48 66.06
C TYR A 30 81.62 39.54 66.89
N PRO A 31 82.97 39.63 66.84
CA PRO A 31 83.86 38.83 67.71
C PRO A 31 83.78 39.20 69.19
N VAL A 32 83.37 40.43 69.52
CA VAL A 32 83.40 40.98 70.89
C VAL A 32 82.01 41.36 71.41
N GLY A 33 80.99 41.29 70.56
CA GLY A 33 79.60 41.66 70.85
C GLY A 33 78.77 40.63 71.62
N GLY A 34 79.39 39.58 72.17
CA GLY A 34 78.71 38.58 73.01
C GLY A 34 77.86 37.55 72.25
N THR A 35 77.89 37.54 70.91
CA THR A 35 77.25 36.50 70.08
C THR A 35 78.10 35.24 69.95
N GLY A 36 79.38 35.29 70.35
CA GLY A 36 80.33 34.17 70.25
C GLY A 36 80.82 33.87 68.83
N GLN A 37 80.45 34.70 67.84
CA GLN A 37 80.78 34.48 66.44
C GLN A 37 82.13 35.08 66.07
N THR A 38 82.98 34.34 65.37
CA THR A 38 84.32 34.78 64.95
C THR A 38 84.42 35.13 63.48
N THR A 39 83.32 34.98 62.72
CA THR A 39 83.18 35.46 61.33
C THR A 39 81.78 36.05 61.08
N LEU A 40 81.69 37.00 60.15
CA LEU A 40 80.42 37.33 59.49
C LEU A 40 79.91 36.08 58.76
N GLY A 41 78.60 35.88 58.76
CA GLY A 41 77.96 34.80 58.01
C GLY A 41 78.16 34.99 56.51
N THR A 42 77.99 33.91 55.74
CA THR A 42 77.90 34.02 54.30
C THR A 42 76.50 34.49 53.89
N ALA A 43 76.35 34.93 52.63
CA ALA A 43 75.06 35.37 52.11
C ALA A 43 74.00 34.27 52.30
N ASN A 44 72.78 34.70 52.69
CA ASN A 44 71.60 33.86 52.92
C ASN A 44 71.64 32.93 54.16
N GLN A 45 72.67 33.01 55.00
CA GLN A 45 72.63 32.38 56.32
C GLN A 45 71.80 33.21 57.29
N ILE A 46 71.15 32.52 58.23
CA ILE A 46 70.42 33.14 59.34
C ILE A 46 71.18 32.95 60.66
N LEU A 47 70.98 33.86 61.62
CA LEU A 47 71.32 33.61 63.01
C LEU A 47 70.29 32.63 63.58
N ALA A 48 70.75 31.48 64.04
CA ALA A 48 69.92 30.51 64.76
C ALA A 48 70.58 30.14 66.09
N THR A 49 69.78 29.81 67.10
CA THR A 49 70.27 29.05 68.25
C THR A 49 70.60 27.64 67.79
N ASN A 50 71.77 27.12 68.17
CA ASN A 50 72.14 25.73 67.88
C ASN A 50 71.15 24.75 68.55
N ALA A 51 71.14 23.49 68.11
CA ALA A 51 70.21 22.47 68.64
C ALA A 51 70.29 22.26 70.16
N GLY A 52 71.43 22.59 70.78
CA GLY A 52 71.63 22.55 72.23
C GLY A 52 71.23 23.82 72.98
N ALA A 53 70.77 24.87 72.29
CA ALA A 53 70.49 26.21 72.83
C ALA A 53 71.66 26.84 73.62
N THR A 54 72.90 26.45 73.32
CA THR A 54 74.13 26.90 74.01
C THR A 54 74.88 27.99 73.28
N ALA A 55 74.61 28.19 71.99
CA ALA A 55 75.28 29.20 71.17
C ALA A 55 74.36 29.73 70.07
N ILE A 56 74.66 30.95 69.62
CA ILE A 56 74.16 31.47 68.35
C ILE A 56 75.13 31.02 67.26
N VAL A 57 74.59 30.42 66.19
CA VAL A 57 75.34 29.91 65.04
C VAL A 57 74.75 30.47 63.75
N TRP A 58 75.56 30.50 62.70
CA TRP A 58 75.04 30.68 61.35
C TRP A 58 74.45 29.36 60.89
N ALA A 59 73.17 29.36 60.55
CA ALA A 59 72.48 28.20 60.01
C ALA A 59 71.96 28.52 58.62
N ASP A 60 71.88 27.48 57.80
CA ASP A 60 71.09 27.55 56.58
C ASP A 60 69.61 27.67 56.98
N PRO A 61 68.83 28.57 56.35
CA PRO A 61 67.40 28.66 56.62
C PRO A 61 66.74 27.33 56.29
N THR A 62 65.89 26.83 57.18
CA THR A 62 64.98 25.72 56.84
C THR A 62 63.95 26.26 55.85
N THR A 63 64.18 26.05 54.56
CA THR A 63 63.17 26.31 53.53
C THR A 63 61.89 25.58 53.93
N GLY A 64 60.72 26.23 53.80
CA GLY A 64 59.43 25.62 54.13
C GLY A 64 59.24 24.24 53.46
N ASP A 65 58.35 23.44 54.01
CA ASP A 65 58.25 21.98 53.76
C ASP A 65 58.19 21.54 52.29
N ILE A 66 57.80 22.42 51.36
CA ILE A 66 57.74 22.15 49.92
C ILE A 66 58.94 22.80 49.22
N THR A 67 59.85 21.97 48.72
CA THR A 67 61.02 22.42 47.96
C THR A 67 60.73 22.63 46.47
N GLY A 68 59.59 22.16 45.97
CA GLY A 68 59.14 22.44 44.61
C GLY A 68 57.81 21.77 44.28
N VAL A 69 57.19 22.25 43.19
CA VAL A 69 55.96 21.72 42.61
C VAL A 69 56.25 21.32 41.17
N THR A 70 56.08 20.03 40.85
CA THR A 70 56.18 19.50 39.49
C THR A 70 54.78 19.22 38.96
N ALA A 71 54.41 19.80 37.81
CA ALA A 71 53.13 19.51 37.18
C ALA A 71 53.09 18.07 36.64
N GLY A 72 51.99 17.36 36.91
CA GLY A 72 51.72 16.04 36.32
C GLY A 72 51.14 16.14 34.91
N ASN A 73 50.75 14.99 34.34
CA ASN A 73 50.10 14.96 33.03
C ASN A 73 48.77 15.73 33.04
N GLY A 74 48.50 16.49 31.97
CA GLY A 74 47.28 17.30 31.83
C GLY A 74 47.34 18.66 32.55
N ILE A 75 48.46 18.97 33.20
CA ILE A 75 48.69 20.22 33.91
C ILE A 75 50.01 20.81 33.41
N SER A 76 50.07 22.12 33.28
CA SER A 76 51.27 22.89 32.97
C SER A 76 51.69 23.78 34.15
N GLY A 77 52.96 24.17 34.19
CA GLY A 77 53.52 25.04 35.24
C GLY A 77 54.33 24.29 36.29
N GLY A 78 54.28 24.79 37.53
CA GLY A 78 55.16 24.36 38.63
C GLY A 78 56.25 25.39 38.95
N GLY A 79 57.12 25.05 39.92
CA GLY A 79 58.20 25.95 40.36
C GLY A 79 58.86 25.54 41.66
N THR A 80 60.04 26.11 41.94
CA THR A 80 60.90 25.81 43.10
C THR A 80 61.02 27.03 44.05
N SER A 81 60.55 28.22 43.66
CA SER A 81 60.53 29.43 44.48
C SER A 81 59.57 30.49 43.91
N GLY A 82 59.24 31.52 44.70
CA GLY A 82 58.35 32.61 44.29
C GLY A 82 56.87 32.21 44.19
N THR A 83 56.08 32.96 43.42
CA THR A 83 54.69 32.62 43.13
C THR A 83 54.62 31.48 42.11
N VAL A 84 54.10 30.32 42.51
CA VAL A 84 53.96 29.14 41.64
C VAL A 84 52.64 29.21 40.88
N ALA A 85 52.70 29.17 39.54
CA ALA A 85 51.52 29.09 38.68
C ALA A 85 51.32 27.66 38.17
N VAL A 86 50.07 27.21 38.20
CA VAL A 86 49.65 25.88 37.73
C VAL A 86 48.37 26.06 36.91
N ALA A 87 48.32 25.47 35.73
CA ALA A 87 47.19 25.60 34.81
C ALA A 87 46.86 24.27 34.13
N ILE A 88 45.64 24.09 33.65
CA ILE A 88 45.28 22.93 32.82
C ILE A 88 46.02 23.03 31.49
N ASP A 89 46.67 21.94 31.07
CA ASP A 89 47.21 21.84 29.72
C ASP A 89 46.09 21.41 28.77
N THR A 90 45.50 22.40 28.08
CA THR A 90 44.38 22.17 27.17
C THR A 90 44.76 21.39 25.90
N SER A 91 46.04 21.13 25.66
CA SER A 91 46.50 20.25 24.58
C SER A 91 46.34 18.77 24.91
N VAL A 92 46.25 18.44 26.21
CA VAL A 92 46.12 17.07 26.72
C VAL A 92 44.76 16.85 27.41
N THR A 93 44.20 17.87 28.04
CA THR A 93 42.98 17.80 28.87
C THR A 93 41.89 18.75 28.35
N ALA A 94 40.64 18.34 28.44
CA ALA A 94 39.51 19.20 28.07
C ALA A 94 39.20 20.20 29.18
N ASP A 95 39.14 21.49 28.83
CA ASP A 95 38.52 22.52 29.67
C ASP A 95 37.01 22.59 29.37
N LEU A 96 36.19 22.83 30.39
CA LEU A 96 34.73 23.03 30.27
C LEU A 96 34.38 24.50 29.99
N SER A 97 35.31 25.44 30.19
CA SER A 97 35.03 26.87 30.06
C SER A 97 35.16 27.41 28.64
N THR A 98 35.80 26.65 27.74
CA THR A 98 36.09 27.05 26.35
C THR A 98 35.75 25.95 25.36
N ALA A 99 35.60 26.34 24.09
CA ALA A 99 35.48 25.38 23.01
C ALA A 99 36.79 24.60 22.82
N GLN A 100 36.71 23.27 22.81
CA GLN A 100 37.87 22.40 22.68
C GLN A 100 37.91 21.75 21.30
N THR A 101 39.13 21.58 20.75
CA THR A 101 39.36 20.81 19.52
C THR A 101 40.09 19.52 19.86
N PHE A 102 39.50 18.38 19.53
CA PHE A 102 40.10 17.06 19.76
C PHE A 102 40.69 16.51 18.46
N THR A 103 41.95 16.82 18.17
CA THR A 103 42.65 16.29 17.00
C THR A 103 43.26 14.92 17.29
N ASN A 104 43.05 13.94 16.40
CA ASN A 104 43.59 12.57 16.50
C ASN A 104 43.27 11.87 17.84
N LYS A 105 42.09 12.14 18.41
CA LYS A 105 41.62 11.46 19.63
C LYS A 105 40.52 10.46 19.30
N THR A 106 40.55 9.31 19.96
CA THR A 106 39.44 8.34 19.94
C THR A 106 38.52 8.63 21.13
N LEU A 107 37.22 8.73 20.87
CA LEU A 107 36.19 8.88 21.90
C LEU A 107 35.39 7.58 21.97
N THR A 108 35.48 6.83 23.08
CA THR A 108 34.94 5.46 23.15
C THR A 108 33.43 5.40 23.42
N SER A 109 32.83 6.45 23.98
CA SER A 109 31.37 6.57 24.18
C SER A 109 30.98 8.03 24.44
N PRO A 110 31.26 8.97 23.51
CA PRO A 110 30.91 10.36 23.73
C PRO A 110 29.39 10.54 23.72
N THR A 111 28.88 11.34 24.64
CA THR A 111 27.50 11.84 24.60
C THR A 111 27.54 13.31 24.16
N ILE A 112 26.81 13.65 23.11
CA ILE A 112 26.62 15.03 22.67
C ILE A 112 25.20 15.44 23.06
N SER A 113 25.07 16.29 24.06
CA SER A 113 23.77 16.77 24.55
C SER A 113 23.48 18.18 24.03
N GLY A 114 22.30 18.38 23.44
CA GLY A 114 21.80 19.71 23.09
C GLY A 114 22.52 20.43 21.94
N GLY A 115 23.28 19.72 21.10
CA GLY A 115 24.03 20.28 19.98
C GLY A 115 23.78 19.57 18.65
N THR A 116 24.22 20.20 17.56
CA THR A 116 24.22 19.61 16.22
C THR A 116 25.50 18.80 15.99
N VAL A 117 25.38 17.61 15.41
CA VAL A 117 26.53 16.84 14.92
C VAL A 117 26.78 17.21 13.46
N SER A 118 27.90 17.88 13.19
CA SER A 118 28.33 18.24 11.83
C SER A 118 29.56 17.45 11.46
N VAL A 119 29.38 16.41 10.63
CA VAL A 119 30.45 15.55 10.14
C VAL A 119 30.25 15.28 8.65
N THR A 120 31.33 15.00 7.92
CA THR A 120 31.26 14.67 6.49
C THR A 120 30.84 13.22 6.25
N GLN A 121 31.07 12.34 7.22
CA GLN A 121 30.76 10.91 7.15
C GLN A 121 30.40 10.40 8.54
N VAL A 122 29.40 9.52 8.59
CA VAL A 122 29.05 8.73 9.77
C VAL A 122 29.16 7.27 9.37
N ASP A 123 30.13 6.54 9.92
CA ASP A 123 30.27 5.11 9.68
C ASP A 123 29.49 4.33 10.75
N ILE A 124 28.39 3.69 10.34
CA ILE A 124 27.62 2.77 11.17
C ILE A 124 28.00 1.34 10.76
N THR A 125 28.60 0.58 11.67
CA THR A 125 29.15 -0.75 11.40
C THR A 125 28.38 -1.85 12.14
N ALA A 126 28.64 -3.11 11.80
CA ALA A 126 28.12 -4.28 12.52
C ALA A 126 26.59 -4.35 12.67
N GLN A 127 25.83 -3.97 11.63
CA GLN A 127 24.36 -3.86 11.67
C GLN A 127 23.85 -2.90 12.75
N GLY A 128 24.65 -1.91 13.12
CA GLY A 128 24.20 -0.82 13.98
C GLY A 128 23.15 0.06 13.29
N ASP A 129 22.51 0.89 14.11
CA ASP A 129 21.45 1.80 13.70
C ASP A 129 21.92 3.26 13.78
N LEU A 130 21.57 4.06 12.77
CA LEU A 130 21.42 5.50 12.95
C LEU A 130 19.99 5.78 13.44
N GLY A 131 19.84 5.99 14.75
CA GLY A 131 18.55 6.20 15.40
C GLY A 131 18.11 7.67 15.47
N LEU A 132 16.83 7.91 15.22
CA LEU A 132 16.10 9.18 15.41
C LEU A 132 15.16 8.98 16.59
N GLN A 133 15.62 9.39 17.78
CA GLN A 133 14.87 9.21 19.03
C GLN A 133 13.62 10.10 19.06
N ASP A 134 12.56 9.60 19.68
CA ASP A 134 11.38 10.40 19.98
C ASP A 134 11.62 11.33 21.20
N THR A 135 10.63 12.16 21.51
CA THR A 135 10.69 13.08 22.66
C THR A 135 10.46 12.40 24.02
N THR A 136 10.08 11.13 24.04
CA THR A 136 9.75 10.38 25.28
C THR A 136 10.92 9.52 25.77
N GLY A 137 11.95 9.34 24.94
CA GLY A 137 13.23 8.74 25.33
C GLY A 137 13.26 7.22 25.37
N GLY A 138 12.28 6.55 24.78
CA GLY A 138 12.19 5.08 24.73
C GLY A 138 12.19 4.48 23.32
N GLN A 139 11.66 5.21 22.33
CA GLN A 139 11.46 4.70 20.98
C GLN A 139 12.22 5.55 19.95
N TYR A 140 12.61 4.93 18.84
CA TYR A 140 13.27 5.59 17.73
C TYR A 140 12.84 5.04 16.37
N VAL A 141 13.03 5.84 15.33
CA VAL A 141 13.09 5.37 13.93
C VAL A 141 14.55 5.23 13.55
N ALA A 142 14.95 4.11 12.96
CA ALA A 142 16.35 3.88 12.59
C ALA A 142 16.56 3.59 11.11
N LEU A 143 17.75 3.98 10.64
CA LEU A 143 18.35 3.44 9.43
C LEU A 143 19.43 2.44 9.85
N GLN A 144 19.19 1.15 9.58
CA GLN A 144 20.11 0.08 9.96
C GLN A 144 21.14 -0.18 8.86
N ALA A 145 22.40 -0.37 9.24
CA ALA A 145 23.43 -0.82 8.32
C ALA A 145 23.16 -2.28 7.88
N PRO A 146 23.18 -2.60 6.57
CA PRO A 146 22.98 -3.97 6.11
C PRO A 146 24.13 -4.89 6.57
N GLY A 147 23.82 -6.15 6.86
CA GLY A 147 24.82 -7.13 7.30
C GLY A 147 25.89 -7.43 6.24
N THR A 148 25.56 -7.31 4.95
CA THR A 148 26.52 -7.44 3.86
C THR A 148 26.09 -6.53 2.70
N VAL A 149 27.07 -5.86 2.09
CA VAL A 149 26.89 -5.05 0.87
C VAL A 149 27.86 -5.60 -0.17
N SER A 150 27.36 -6.13 -1.27
CA SER A 150 28.19 -6.75 -2.32
C SER A 150 28.96 -5.73 -3.15
N THR A 151 28.36 -4.55 -3.37
CA THR A 151 28.96 -3.42 -4.07
C THR A 151 28.53 -2.13 -3.39
N SER A 152 29.45 -1.20 -3.18
CA SER A 152 29.13 0.08 -2.58
C SER A 152 28.20 0.88 -3.48
N TRP A 153 27.17 1.47 -2.89
CA TRP A 153 26.21 2.33 -3.58
C TRP A 153 25.82 3.49 -2.67
N THR A 154 25.28 4.56 -3.25
CA THR A 154 24.89 5.77 -2.52
C THR A 154 23.44 6.12 -2.83
N ALA A 155 22.59 6.12 -1.80
CA ALA A 155 21.23 6.64 -1.89
C ALA A 155 21.26 8.18 -1.95
N THR A 156 21.04 8.78 -3.13
CA THR A 156 21.02 10.24 -3.27
C THR A 156 19.59 10.74 -3.18
N LEU A 157 19.28 11.51 -2.13
CA LEU A 157 17.96 12.11 -1.93
C LEU A 157 17.67 13.23 -2.97
N PRO A 158 16.40 13.42 -3.39
CA PRO A 158 16.00 14.58 -4.18
C PRO A 158 16.28 15.87 -3.43
N GLY A 159 16.72 16.92 -4.14
CA GLY A 159 16.99 18.23 -3.53
C GLY A 159 15.76 19.01 -3.05
N ALA A 160 14.55 18.53 -3.36
CA ALA A 160 13.28 19.10 -2.91
C ALA A 160 12.45 18.04 -2.19
N VAL A 161 11.58 18.50 -1.29
CA VAL A 161 10.53 17.65 -0.70
C VAL A 161 9.48 17.30 -1.76
N GLY A 162 8.92 16.09 -1.63
CA GLY A 162 7.85 15.63 -2.51
C GLY A 162 6.57 16.42 -2.29
N SER A 163 5.72 16.46 -3.31
CA SER A 163 4.34 16.91 -3.19
C SER A 163 3.49 15.87 -2.45
N SER A 164 2.35 16.30 -1.90
CA SER A 164 1.39 15.39 -1.27
C SER A 164 0.99 14.26 -2.25
N GLY A 165 0.93 13.03 -1.75
CA GLY A 165 0.62 11.83 -2.54
C GLY A 165 1.80 11.22 -3.30
N GLN A 166 2.97 11.86 -3.30
CA GLN A 166 4.18 11.27 -3.89
C GLN A 166 4.87 10.31 -2.90
N ALA A 167 5.49 9.27 -3.46
CA ALA A 167 6.36 8.34 -2.75
C ALA A 167 7.79 8.44 -3.27
N LEU A 168 8.76 8.04 -2.45
CA LEU A 168 10.16 8.00 -2.82
C LEU A 168 10.49 6.60 -3.39
N ARG A 169 11.15 6.54 -4.55
CA ARG A 169 11.64 5.29 -5.15
C ARG A 169 13.04 5.47 -5.71
N THR A 170 13.70 4.36 -6.06
CA THR A 170 14.92 4.40 -6.87
C THR A 170 14.56 4.70 -8.32
N SER A 171 15.28 5.62 -8.97
CA SER A 171 15.01 6.02 -10.36
C SER A 171 15.71 5.13 -11.40
N ASP A 172 16.85 4.54 -11.05
CA ASP A 172 17.74 3.89 -12.03
C ASP A 172 18.47 2.63 -11.50
N GLY A 173 18.09 2.14 -10.32
CA GLY A 173 18.76 0.99 -9.68
C GLY A 173 20.21 1.24 -9.24
N SER A 174 20.72 2.48 -9.38
CA SER A 174 22.10 2.87 -9.04
C SER A 174 22.20 3.73 -7.77
N GLY A 175 21.05 4.00 -7.12
CA GLY A 175 20.98 4.70 -5.83
C GLY A 175 20.43 6.12 -5.92
N THR A 176 20.17 6.66 -7.11
CA THR A 176 19.42 7.93 -7.21
C THR A 176 17.97 7.69 -6.78
N LEU A 177 17.46 8.53 -5.87
CA LEU A 177 16.07 8.50 -5.43
C LEU A 177 15.26 9.59 -6.13
N GLU A 178 14.00 9.32 -6.42
CA GLU A 178 13.06 10.27 -7.03
C GLU A 178 11.68 10.24 -6.38
N TRP A 179 10.98 11.38 -6.41
CA TRP A 179 9.57 11.45 -6.08
C TRP A 179 8.73 11.02 -7.27
N PHE A 180 7.88 10.02 -7.08
CA PHE A 180 6.93 9.59 -8.10
C PHE A 180 5.51 9.62 -7.55
N THR A 181 4.55 9.87 -8.43
CA THR A 181 3.12 9.73 -8.12
C THR A 181 2.70 8.30 -8.45
N PRO A 182 2.26 7.48 -7.47
CA PRO A 182 1.72 6.16 -7.76
C PRO A 182 0.47 6.28 -8.63
N GLU A 183 0.44 5.56 -9.75
CA GLU A 183 -0.77 5.44 -10.57
C GLU A 183 -1.73 4.45 -9.89
N THR A 184 -2.90 4.91 -9.48
CA THR A 184 -4.06 4.05 -9.22
C THR A 184 -4.79 3.85 -10.54
N GLY A 185 -5.07 2.62 -10.96
CA GLY A 185 -5.76 2.36 -12.23
C GLY A 185 -7.09 3.11 -12.34
N ASP A 186 -7.41 3.61 -13.55
CA ASP A 186 -8.54 4.54 -13.78
C ASP A 186 -9.93 3.90 -13.61
N ILE A 187 -10.04 2.58 -13.59
CA ILE A 187 -11.33 1.87 -13.53
C ILE A 187 -11.75 1.70 -12.07
N THR A 188 -12.78 2.43 -11.66
CA THR A 188 -13.36 2.32 -10.31
C THR A 188 -14.41 1.22 -10.19
N GLU A 189 -15.10 0.91 -11.29
CA GLU A 189 -16.15 -0.11 -11.34
C GLU A 189 -16.42 -0.57 -12.77
N VAL A 190 -16.77 -1.84 -12.91
CA VAL A 190 -17.39 -2.41 -14.11
C VAL A 190 -18.79 -2.87 -13.76
N VAL A 191 -19.81 -2.24 -14.34
CA VAL A 191 -21.22 -2.62 -14.17
C VAL A 191 -21.67 -3.42 -15.39
N ALA A 192 -22.23 -4.63 -15.19
CA ALA A 192 -22.81 -5.40 -16.27
C ALA A 192 -24.11 -4.74 -16.77
N GLY A 193 -24.24 -4.58 -18.09
CA GLY A 193 -25.46 -4.08 -18.73
C GLY A 193 -26.57 -5.13 -18.82
N THR A 194 -27.73 -4.76 -19.37
CA THR A 194 -28.86 -5.68 -19.59
C THR A 194 -28.47 -6.89 -20.44
N GLY A 195 -28.83 -8.09 -20.00
CA GLY A 195 -28.48 -9.35 -20.69
C GLY A 195 -27.07 -9.87 -20.40
N LEU A 196 -26.30 -9.15 -19.57
CA LEU A 196 -25.02 -9.59 -19.02
C LEU A 196 -25.10 -9.72 -17.50
N SER A 197 -24.27 -10.57 -16.93
CA SER A 197 -24.11 -10.75 -15.49
C SER A 197 -22.65 -10.53 -15.08
N GLY A 198 -22.39 -10.29 -13.80
CA GLY A 198 -21.05 -10.05 -13.27
C GLY A 198 -20.75 -8.55 -13.09
N GLY A 199 -19.50 -8.16 -13.34
CA GLY A 199 -18.98 -6.85 -12.96
C GLY A 199 -18.19 -6.88 -11.64
N GLY A 200 -17.63 -5.76 -11.23
CA GLY A 200 -16.84 -5.64 -9.99
C GLY A 200 -16.05 -4.35 -9.86
N THR A 201 -15.55 -4.10 -8.64
CA THR A 201 -14.82 -2.89 -8.24
C THR A 201 -13.34 -3.16 -7.91
N SER A 202 -12.87 -4.41 -8.00
CA SER A 202 -11.47 -4.78 -7.78
C SER A 202 -11.12 -6.15 -8.35
N ALA A 203 -9.83 -6.35 -8.68
CA ALA A 203 -9.25 -7.59 -9.23
C ALA A 203 -9.74 -7.95 -10.65
N VAL A 204 -9.63 -9.23 -11.02
CA VAL A 204 -10.05 -9.75 -12.32
C VAL A 204 -11.58 -9.72 -12.40
N VAL A 205 -12.10 -8.85 -13.27
CA VAL A 205 -13.55 -8.74 -13.51
C VAL A 205 -13.99 -9.79 -14.52
N THR A 206 -15.02 -10.56 -14.18
CA THR A 206 -15.71 -11.46 -15.12
C THR A 206 -17.07 -10.87 -15.49
N VAL A 207 -17.36 -10.85 -16.79
CA VAL A 207 -18.67 -10.50 -17.34
C VAL A 207 -19.17 -11.70 -18.14
N GLY A 208 -20.32 -12.23 -17.75
CA GLY A 208 -20.98 -13.37 -18.40
C GLY A 208 -22.25 -12.94 -19.13
N ILE A 209 -22.79 -13.82 -19.97
CA ILE A 209 -24.15 -13.67 -20.49
C ILE A 209 -25.12 -14.06 -19.38
N ASP A 210 -26.13 -13.24 -19.11
CA ASP A 210 -27.20 -13.58 -18.17
C ASP A 210 -27.98 -14.79 -18.72
N SER A 211 -28.24 -15.77 -17.86
CA SER A 211 -29.04 -16.97 -18.16
C SER A 211 -30.45 -16.66 -18.69
N THR A 212 -30.90 -15.41 -18.62
CA THR A 212 -32.16 -14.95 -19.18
C THR A 212 -31.97 -13.85 -20.24
N VAL A 213 -32.01 -14.27 -21.51
CA VAL A 213 -32.12 -13.39 -22.71
C VAL A 213 -33.49 -12.68 -22.76
N THR A 214 -34.34 -12.81 -21.72
CA THR A 214 -35.70 -12.26 -21.67
C THR A 214 -35.75 -10.76 -21.39
N THR A 215 -34.60 -10.11 -21.16
CA THR A 215 -34.53 -8.65 -20.95
C THR A 215 -34.24 -7.86 -22.21
N LEU A 216 -33.98 -8.51 -23.36
CA LEU A 216 -33.85 -7.81 -24.63
C LEU A 216 -35.23 -7.43 -25.16
N THR A 217 -35.51 -6.13 -25.22
CA THR A 217 -36.70 -5.57 -25.85
C THR A 217 -36.54 -5.51 -27.37
N GLY A 218 -37.60 -5.78 -28.13
CA GLY A 218 -37.60 -5.70 -29.60
C GLY A 218 -37.56 -7.06 -30.29
N SER A 219 -37.46 -7.03 -31.62
CA SER A 219 -37.39 -8.25 -32.44
C SER A 219 -36.01 -8.89 -32.32
N GLN A 220 -35.98 -10.15 -31.91
CA GLN A 220 -34.75 -10.92 -31.78
C GLN A 220 -34.59 -11.89 -32.96
N THR A 221 -33.48 -11.80 -33.69
CA THR A 221 -33.13 -12.75 -34.76
C THR A 221 -32.19 -13.82 -34.21
N LEU A 222 -32.66 -15.07 -34.14
CA LEU A 222 -31.87 -16.20 -33.65
C LEU A 222 -31.34 -17.03 -34.83
N THR A 223 -30.14 -16.72 -35.32
CA THR A 223 -29.51 -17.48 -36.42
C THR A 223 -28.76 -18.70 -35.89
N ASN A 224 -28.90 -19.85 -36.58
CA ASN A 224 -28.23 -21.12 -36.25
C ASN A 224 -28.48 -21.61 -34.82
N LYS A 225 -29.67 -21.37 -34.27
CA LYS A 225 -30.07 -21.88 -32.95
C LYS A 225 -31.17 -22.93 -33.09
N THR A 226 -31.03 -24.00 -32.32
CA THR A 226 -32.10 -24.96 -32.06
C THR A 226 -32.81 -24.53 -30.79
N LEU A 227 -34.13 -24.32 -30.86
CA LEU A 227 -34.94 -24.01 -29.68
C LEU A 227 -35.60 -25.30 -29.20
N THR A 228 -35.14 -25.83 -28.06
CA THR A 228 -35.77 -27.00 -27.42
C THR A 228 -36.93 -26.52 -26.56
N ALA A 229 -38.15 -27.00 -26.83
CA ALA A 229 -39.37 -26.60 -26.13
C ALA A 229 -39.68 -25.09 -26.18
N ALA A 230 -39.50 -24.48 -27.35
CA ALA A 230 -39.87 -23.09 -27.58
C ALA A 230 -41.36 -22.88 -27.24
N THR A 231 -41.64 -21.93 -26.36
CA THR A 231 -42.99 -21.38 -26.19
C THR A 231 -43.02 -20.03 -26.87
N LEU A 232 -43.71 -19.93 -28.00
CA LEU A 232 -43.92 -18.68 -28.72
C LEU A 232 -45.21 -18.05 -28.17
N THR A 233 -45.10 -17.34 -27.05
CA THR A 233 -46.20 -16.62 -26.39
C THR A 233 -46.00 -15.11 -26.50
N GLY A 234 -47.09 -14.35 -26.62
CA GLY A 234 -47.02 -12.88 -26.68
C GLY A 234 -47.29 -12.25 -28.04
N ALA A 235 -47.73 -13.04 -29.02
CA ALA A 235 -48.25 -12.55 -30.30
C ALA A 235 -49.50 -11.70 -30.05
N THR A 236 -49.34 -10.39 -29.94
CA THR A 236 -50.45 -9.42 -29.87
C THR A 236 -51.02 -9.12 -31.26
N GLY A 237 -50.62 -9.88 -32.28
CA GLY A 237 -51.13 -9.83 -33.66
C GLY A 237 -51.11 -11.21 -34.32
N ALA A 238 -51.65 -11.30 -35.53
CA ALA A 238 -51.62 -12.49 -36.37
C ALA A 238 -50.18 -12.79 -36.84
N ASP A 239 -49.36 -13.29 -35.93
CA ASP A 239 -47.98 -13.66 -36.24
C ASP A 239 -47.98 -14.85 -37.21
N THR A 240 -47.28 -14.67 -38.33
CA THR A 240 -47.15 -15.70 -39.35
C THR A 240 -45.98 -16.61 -39.00
N ILE A 241 -46.24 -17.90 -38.82
CA ILE A 241 -45.20 -18.92 -38.74
C ILE A 241 -44.76 -19.25 -40.17
N ALA A 242 -43.64 -18.65 -40.61
CA ALA A 242 -43.02 -19.00 -41.88
C ALA A 242 -42.02 -20.16 -41.68
N ALA A 243 -42.47 -21.38 -41.94
CA ALA A 243 -41.65 -22.58 -41.87
C ALA A 243 -41.80 -23.41 -43.16
N THR A 244 -40.73 -24.09 -43.57
CA THR A 244 -40.78 -25.04 -44.69
C THR A 244 -41.53 -26.32 -44.31
N GLN A 245 -41.54 -26.68 -43.02
CA GLN A 245 -42.20 -27.85 -42.47
C GLN A 245 -42.66 -27.57 -41.04
N ILE A 246 -43.83 -28.11 -40.68
CA ILE A 246 -44.32 -28.16 -39.30
C ILE A 246 -44.59 -29.63 -38.99
N ASP A 247 -43.79 -30.22 -38.12
CA ASP A 247 -43.98 -31.60 -37.67
C ASP A 247 -44.84 -31.63 -36.41
N ILE A 248 -46.04 -32.22 -36.51
CA ILE A 248 -46.94 -32.48 -35.38
C ILE A 248 -46.87 -33.98 -35.07
N THR A 249 -46.31 -34.34 -33.92
CA THR A 249 -46.06 -35.74 -33.55
C THR A 249 -46.94 -36.19 -32.39
N SER A 250 -46.95 -37.50 -32.10
CA SER A 250 -47.55 -38.07 -30.89
C SER A 250 -49.05 -37.83 -30.73
N GLN A 251 -49.81 -37.84 -31.84
CA GLN A 251 -51.20 -37.39 -31.83
C GLN A 251 -51.33 -35.98 -31.22
N GLY A 252 -50.45 -35.06 -31.61
CA GLY A 252 -50.63 -33.63 -31.38
C GLY A 252 -51.60 -32.98 -32.37
N ASP A 253 -52.12 -31.81 -31.99
CA ASP A 253 -53.04 -31.02 -32.81
C ASP A 253 -52.32 -29.81 -33.43
N LEU A 254 -52.59 -29.53 -34.71
CA LEU A 254 -52.51 -28.17 -35.24
C LEU A 254 -53.84 -27.46 -34.95
N ARG A 255 -53.84 -26.45 -34.08
CA ARG A 255 -55.07 -25.77 -33.61
C ARG A 255 -55.23 -24.39 -34.25
N LEU A 256 -56.41 -24.14 -34.80
CA LEU A 256 -56.92 -22.84 -35.22
C LEU A 256 -57.81 -22.30 -34.09
N GLN A 257 -57.23 -21.50 -33.21
CA GLN A 257 -57.92 -20.91 -32.07
C GLN A 257 -58.97 -19.90 -32.54
N ASP A 258 -60.11 -19.86 -31.83
CA ASP A 258 -61.08 -18.80 -32.01
C ASP A 258 -60.62 -17.48 -31.37
N THR A 259 -61.37 -16.41 -31.61
CA THR A 259 -61.06 -15.08 -31.05
C THR A 259 -61.40 -14.95 -29.55
N THR A 260 -61.97 -15.98 -28.93
CA THR A 260 -62.33 -15.97 -27.50
C THR A 260 -61.24 -16.61 -26.64
N GLY A 261 -60.24 -17.26 -27.26
CA GLY A 261 -59.04 -17.79 -26.61
C GLY A 261 -59.26 -19.08 -25.83
N GLY A 262 -60.43 -19.71 -25.96
CA GLY A 262 -60.79 -20.94 -25.25
C GLY A 262 -61.07 -22.13 -26.16
N GLN A 263 -61.56 -21.89 -27.39
CA GLN A 263 -61.97 -22.94 -28.32
C GLN A 263 -61.13 -22.93 -29.60
N TYR A 264 -61.08 -24.06 -30.30
CA TYR A 264 -60.35 -24.19 -31.57
C TYR A 264 -60.96 -25.21 -32.51
N VAL A 265 -60.63 -25.10 -33.79
CA VAL A 265 -60.73 -26.18 -34.78
C VAL A 265 -59.34 -26.79 -34.92
N ALA A 266 -59.20 -28.12 -34.86
CA ALA A 266 -57.90 -28.78 -34.94
C ALA A 266 -57.79 -29.75 -36.11
N PHE A 267 -56.56 -29.87 -36.62
CA PHE A 267 -56.12 -31.02 -37.39
C PHE A 267 -55.25 -31.89 -36.49
N GLN A 268 -55.74 -33.07 -36.16
CA GLN A 268 -55.10 -34.03 -35.28
C GLN A 268 -54.15 -34.93 -36.09
N ALA A 269 -52.88 -35.03 -35.69
CA ALA A 269 -51.97 -36.02 -36.27
C ALA A 269 -52.48 -37.46 -35.99
N PRO A 270 -52.50 -38.35 -36.99
CA PRO A 270 -52.93 -39.74 -36.81
C PRO A 270 -51.98 -40.50 -35.87
N GLY A 271 -52.50 -41.48 -35.12
CA GLY A 271 -51.68 -42.31 -34.24
C GLY A 271 -50.64 -43.16 -34.97
N THR A 272 -51.02 -43.70 -36.13
CA THR A 272 -50.13 -44.47 -37.00
C THR A 272 -50.43 -44.16 -38.47
N VAL A 273 -49.38 -43.97 -39.27
CA VAL A 273 -49.46 -43.90 -40.73
C VAL A 273 -48.56 -45.00 -41.28
N THR A 274 -49.13 -45.90 -42.08
CA THR A 274 -48.39 -47.05 -42.64
C THR A 274 -47.44 -46.64 -43.76
N THR A 275 -47.81 -45.65 -44.57
CA THR A 275 -46.99 -45.05 -45.63
C THR A 275 -47.24 -43.56 -45.68
N SER A 276 -46.19 -42.74 -45.74
CA SER A 276 -46.34 -41.29 -45.89
C SER A 276 -47.12 -40.92 -47.14
N TRP A 277 -48.03 -39.97 -47.02
CA TRP A 277 -48.85 -39.43 -48.10
C TRP A 277 -49.04 -37.92 -47.87
N THR A 278 -49.38 -37.17 -48.91
CA THR A 278 -49.57 -35.71 -48.84
C THR A 278 -50.97 -35.34 -49.33
N VAL A 279 -51.72 -34.60 -48.52
CA VAL A 279 -52.95 -33.95 -48.97
C VAL A 279 -52.56 -32.75 -49.84
N THR A 280 -52.86 -32.79 -51.13
CA THR A 280 -52.57 -31.66 -52.04
C THR A 280 -53.86 -30.91 -52.33
N MET A 281 -53.94 -29.65 -51.90
CA MET A 281 -55.09 -28.77 -52.15
C MET A 281 -55.17 -28.34 -53.63
N PRO A 282 -56.38 -28.12 -54.20
CA PRO A 282 -56.52 -27.45 -55.47
C PRO A 282 -55.97 -26.02 -55.41
N GLY A 283 -55.31 -25.56 -56.45
CA GLY A 283 -54.74 -24.20 -56.51
C GLY A 283 -55.77 -23.06 -56.60
N ALA A 284 -57.05 -23.38 -56.80
CA ALA A 284 -58.16 -22.44 -56.85
C ALA A 284 -59.23 -22.83 -55.84
N VAL A 285 -59.98 -21.84 -55.35
CA VAL A 285 -61.19 -22.07 -54.56
C VAL A 285 -62.30 -22.65 -55.45
N GLY A 286 -63.17 -23.47 -54.85
CA GLY A 286 -64.31 -24.04 -55.53
C GLY A 286 -65.37 -22.99 -55.86
N SER A 287 -66.16 -23.28 -56.89
CA SER A 287 -67.39 -22.53 -57.16
C SER A 287 -68.44 -22.85 -56.09
N SER A 288 -69.41 -21.94 -55.92
CA SER A 288 -70.55 -22.18 -55.03
C SER A 288 -71.25 -23.50 -55.39
N GLY A 289 -71.57 -24.29 -54.36
CA GLY A 289 -72.19 -25.61 -54.52
C GLY A 289 -71.21 -26.77 -54.76
N GLN A 290 -69.92 -26.50 -54.94
CA GLN A 290 -68.91 -27.56 -55.03
C GLN A 290 -68.44 -28.02 -53.64
N ALA A 291 -68.09 -29.29 -53.53
CA ALA A 291 -67.48 -29.89 -52.34
C ALA A 291 -66.06 -30.36 -52.65
N LEU A 292 -65.20 -30.39 -51.63
CA LEU A 292 -63.83 -30.88 -51.73
C LEU A 292 -63.82 -32.39 -51.46
N ARG A 293 -63.21 -33.17 -52.34
CA ARG A 293 -63.00 -34.62 -52.14
C ARG A 293 -61.61 -35.03 -52.58
N THR A 294 -61.20 -36.25 -52.25
CA THR A 294 -60.02 -36.88 -52.85
C THR A 294 -60.30 -37.23 -54.30
N SER A 295 -59.45 -36.79 -55.23
CA SER A 295 -59.55 -37.14 -56.66
C SER A 295 -59.15 -38.60 -56.92
N ASP A 296 -58.26 -39.13 -56.09
CA ASP A 296 -57.76 -40.50 -56.13
C ASP A 296 -57.31 -40.95 -54.73
N ALA A 297 -56.80 -42.19 -54.63
CA ALA A 297 -56.28 -42.74 -53.38
C ALA A 297 -54.86 -42.24 -53.03
N SER A 298 -54.32 -41.21 -53.71
CA SER A 298 -52.96 -40.70 -53.54
C SER A 298 -52.85 -39.40 -52.73
N GLY A 299 -53.98 -38.82 -52.33
CA GLY A 299 -54.03 -37.63 -51.48
C GLY A 299 -54.23 -36.30 -52.23
N THR A 300 -54.36 -36.32 -53.55
CA THR A 300 -54.77 -35.12 -54.29
C THR A 300 -56.25 -34.83 -54.04
N LEU A 301 -56.59 -33.56 -53.78
CA LEU A 301 -57.97 -33.11 -53.61
C LEU A 301 -58.49 -32.42 -54.88
N GLU A 302 -59.79 -32.49 -55.12
CA GLU A 302 -60.49 -31.82 -56.22
C GLU A 302 -61.83 -31.22 -55.76
N TRP A 303 -62.26 -30.15 -56.43
CA TRP A 303 -63.61 -29.62 -56.32
C TRP A 303 -64.54 -30.40 -57.23
N PHE A 304 -65.55 -31.05 -56.65
CA PHE A 304 -66.58 -31.74 -57.40
C PHE A 304 -67.94 -31.08 -57.19
N THR A 305 -68.77 -31.06 -58.23
CA THR A 305 -70.17 -30.66 -58.11
C THR A 305 -70.99 -31.90 -57.75
N PRO A 306 -71.65 -31.94 -56.59
CA PRO A 306 -72.55 -33.04 -56.25
C PRO A 306 -73.73 -33.06 -57.24
N GLU A 307 -73.97 -34.20 -57.89
CA GLU A 307 -75.18 -34.41 -58.67
C GLU A 307 -76.32 -34.75 -57.70
N VAL A 308 -77.29 -33.85 -57.58
CA VAL A 308 -78.56 -34.12 -56.90
C VAL A 308 -79.58 -34.34 -58.00
N GLY A 309 -80.27 -35.49 -58.02
CA GLY A 309 -81.31 -35.72 -59.01
C GLY A 309 -82.46 -34.71 -58.86
N ASP A 310 -82.89 -34.08 -59.95
CA ASP A 310 -83.94 -33.04 -59.93
C ASP A 310 -85.35 -33.57 -59.56
N ILE A 311 -85.54 -34.89 -59.60
CA ILE A 311 -86.83 -35.53 -59.31
C ILE A 311 -87.01 -35.64 -57.80
N THR A 312 -87.87 -34.80 -57.22
CA THR A 312 -88.27 -34.89 -55.81
C THR A 312 -89.32 -35.97 -55.55
N GLY A 313 -89.90 -36.53 -56.62
CA GLY A 313 -90.79 -37.67 -56.58
C GLY A 313 -91.52 -37.90 -57.89
N VAL A 314 -91.99 -39.12 -58.09
CA VAL A 314 -92.81 -39.52 -59.22
C VAL A 314 -94.16 -39.97 -58.70
N THR A 315 -95.23 -39.32 -59.16
CA THR A 315 -96.62 -39.72 -58.87
C THR A 315 -97.21 -40.36 -60.12
N ALA A 316 -97.76 -41.58 -60.00
CA ALA A 316 -98.41 -42.25 -61.11
C ALA A 316 -99.70 -41.51 -61.54
N GLY A 317 -99.85 -41.23 -62.84
CA GLY A 317 -101.05 -40.65 -63.42
C GLY A 317 -102.16 -41.68 -63.67
N ALA A 318 -103.31 -41.24 -64.19
CA ALA A 318 -104.40 -42.16 -64.54
C ALA A 318 -103.95 -43.19 -65.60
N GLY A 319 -104.25 -44.48 -65.36
CA GLY A 319 -103.78 -45.58 -66.19
C GLY A 319 -102.39 -46.12 -65.82
N LEU A 320 -101.74 -45.58 -64.79
CA LEU A 320 -100.47 -46.06 -64.23
C LEU A 320 -100.62 -46.37 -62.73
N THR A 321 -99.80 -47.29 -62.22
CA THR A 321 -99.60 -47.59 -60.79
C THR A 321 -98.11 -47.49 -60.44
N GLY A 322 -97.76 -47.34 -59.16
CA GLY A 322 -96.38 -47.18 -58.71
C GLY A 322 -96.02 -45.73 -58.35
N GLY A 323 -94.75 -45.37 -58.48
CA GLY A 323 -94.18 -44.09 -58.04
C GLY A 323 -93.27 -44.20 -56.82
N GLY A 324 -92.64 -43.09 -56.42
CA GLY A 324 -91.71 -43.03 -55.30
C GLY A 324 -91.00 -41.68 -55.18
N THR A 325 -90.48 -41.34 -54.00
CA THR A 325 -89.80 -40.06 -53.70
C THR A 325 -88.29 -40.20 -53.48
N SER A 326 -87.74 -41.43 -53.49
CA SER A 326 -86.30 -41.71 -53.44
C SER A 326 -86.00 -43.13 -53.90
N GLY A 327 -84.71 -43.40 -54.21
CA GLY A 327 -84.26 -44.72 -54.68
C GLY A 327 -84.72 -45.08 -56.09
N THR A 328 -84.68 -46.37 -56.43
CA THR A 328 -85.22 -46.87 -57.70
C THR A 328 -86.74 -46.78 -57.71
N VAL A 329 -87.31 -46.02 -58.65
CA VAL A 329 -88.76 -45.83 -58.80
C VAL A 329 -89.31 -46.67 -59.94
N THR A 330 -90.38 -47.43 -59.68
CA THR A 330 -91.08 -48.25 -60.68
C THR A 330 -92.47 -47.67 -60.97
N LEU A 331 -92.82 -47.53 -62.25
CA LEU A 331 -94.18 -47.24 -62.73
C LEU A 331 -94.65 -48.39 -63.63
N ASP A 332 -95.83 -48.91 -63.33
CA ASP A 332 -96.50 -49.97 -64.08
C ASP A 332 -97.74 -49.41 -64.78
N VAL A 333 -98.09 -49.97 -65.92
CA VAL A 333 -99.29 -49.59 -66.66
C VAL A 333 -100.48 -50.44 -66.21
N VAL A 334 -101.60 -49.80 -65.87
CA VAL A 334 -102.85 -50.49 -65.58
C VAL A 334 -103.47 -50.88 -66.91
N GLY A 335 -103.42 -52.18 -67.26
CA GLY A 335 -103.86 -52.69 -68.57
C GLY A 335 -105.28 -52.24 -68.97
N GLY A 336 -105.35 -51.25 -69.86
CA GLY A 336 -106.57 -50.80 -70.55
C GLY A 336 -106.55 -51.23 -72.02
N THR A 337 -107.71 -51.33 -72.66
CA THR A 337 -107.93 -51.94 -73.99
C THR A 337 -107.34 -51.19 -75.20
N GLY A 338 -106.30 -50.36 -75.01
CA GLY A 338 -105.72 -49.51 -76.05
C GLY A 338 -104.19 -49.50 -76.10
N ILE A 339 -103.53 -50.50 -75.51
CA ILE A 339 -102.06 -50.58 -75.46
C ILE A 339 -101.63 -51.77 -76.32
N THR A 340 -101.06 -51.47 -77.48
CA THR A 340 -100.41 -52.42 -78.42
C THR A 340 -98.95 -52.04 -78.56
#